data_AF-A0A150NWZ2-F1
#
_entry.id   AF-A0A150NWZ2-F1
#
_cell.length_a   1.000
_cell.length_b   1.000
_cell.length_c   1.000
_cell.angle_alpha   90.00
_cell.angle_beta   90.00
_cell.angle_gamma   90.00
#
_symmetry.space_group_name_H-M   'P 1'
#
loop_
_entity.id
_entity.type
_entity.pdbx_description
1 polymer ?
#
loop_
_entity_poly.entity_id
_entity_poly.type
_entity_poly.pdbx_seq_one_letter_code
_entity_poly.pdbx_strand_id
1 'polypeptide(L)'
;MVKKIIGMVLVFLAVTVLGVGVFAYTIYQQGTQTLSKTYKKIGEETNVIEATEPLTILLMGVDTGNVERTDPWEGNSDSMILLTVNPHTKKQRC
;
A
#
# COMPACT_ATOMS: atom_id res chain seq x y z
N MET A 1 4.68 46.05 37.12
CA MET A 1 4.20 45.90 35.73
C MET A 1 4.91 44.75 34.99
N VAL A 2 6.24 44.63 35.10
CA VAL A 2 7.06 43.58 34.44
C VAL A 2 6.64 42.13 34.76
N LYS A 3 6.28 41.80 36.01
CA LYS A 3 5.84 40.44 36.40
C LYS A 3 4.60 39.95 35.65
N LYS A 4 3.65 40.84 35.29
CA LYS A 4 2.47 40.50 34.49
C LYS A 4 2.83 40.22 33.03
N ILE A 5 3.79 40.97 32.48
CA ILE A 5 4.27 40.81 31.11
C ILE A 5 5.03 39.48 30.95
N ILE A 6 5.90 39.14 31.91
CA ILE A 6 6.62 37.85 31.91
C ILE A 6 5.63 36.67 31.95
N GLY A 7 4.60 36.75 32.79
CA GLY A 7 3.55 35.72 32.84
C GLY A 7 2.80 35.56 31.51
N MET A 8 2.47 36.67 30.85
CA MET A 8 1.78 36.65 29.55
C MET A 8 2.63 36.04 28.44
N VAL A 9 3.94 36.37 28.41
CA VAL A 9 4.88 35.81 27.43
C VAL A 9 5.08 34.31 27.66
N LEU A 10 5.18 33.86 28.92
CA LEU A 10 5.31 32.43 29.25
C LEU A 10 4.09 31.62 28.82
N VAL A 11 2.87 32.15 29.04
CA VAL A 11 1.64 31.47 28.61
C VAL A 11 1.58 31.39 27.08
N PHE A 12 1.94 32.46 26.37
CA PHE A 12 1.98 32.47 24.91
C PHE A 12 2.98 31.43 24.35
N LEU A 13 4.16 31.33 24.96
CA LEU A 13 5.16 30.32 24.62
C LEU A 13 4.64 28.89 24.85
N ALA A 14 4.01 28.66 26.00
CA ALA A 14 3.44 27.35 26.33
C ALA A 14 2.37 26.91 25.32
N VAL A 15 1.45 27.81 24.95
CA VAL A 15 0.40 27.52 23.96
C VAL A 15 1.00 27.24 22.59
N THR A 16 2.04 27.97 22.20
CA THR A 16 2.72 27.77 20.92
C THR A 16 3.41 26.41 20.84
N VAL A 17 4.13 26.02 21.89
CA VAL A 17 4.81 24.71 21.95
C VAL A 17 3.79 23.56 21.93
N LEU A 18 2.68 23.70 22.65
CA LEU A 18 1.59 22.72 22.63
C LEU A 18 0.96 22.61 21.24
N GLY A 19 0.69 23.72 20.56
CA GLY A 19 0.14 23.73 19.21
C GLY A 19 1.04 23.02 18.19
N VAL A 20 2.35 23.32 18.21
CA VAL A 20 3.33 22.65 17.34
C VAL A 20 3.44 21.16 17.67
N GLY A 21 3.46 20.79 18.96
CA GLY A 21 3.53 19.39 19.38
C GLY A 21 2.34 18.57 18.90
N VAL A 22 1.12 19.09 19.03
CA VAL A 22 -0.10 18.44 18.54
C VAL A 22 -0.05 18.28 17.02
N PHE A 23 0.33 19.34 16.30
CA PHE A 23 0.42 19.30 14.83
C PHE A 23 1.46 18.29 14.33
N ALA A 24 2.64 18.23 14.95
CA ALA A 24 3.66 17.25 14.60
C ALA A 24 3.18 15.82 14.88
N TYR A 25 2.49 15.60 16.00
CA TYR A 25 1.95 14.28 16.35
C TYR A 25 0.86 13.81 15.37
N THR A 26 -0.02 14.70 14.92
CA THR A 26 -1.06 14.32 13.95
C THR A 26 -0.47 13.95 12.59
N ILE A 27 0.52 14.70 12.09
CA ILE A 27 1.22 14.37 10.85
C ILE A 27 1.97 13.05 10.97
N TYR A 28 2.64 12.81 12.11
CA TYR A 28 3.31 11.53 12.35
C TYR A 28 2.32 10.36 12.31
N GLN A 29 1.21 10.46 13.04
CA GLN A 29 0.19 9.39 13.09
C GLN A 29 -0.48 9.16 11.73
N GLN A 30 -0.84 10.22 11.00
CA GLN A 30 -1.42 10.11 9.66
C GLN A 30 -0.43 9.53 8.66
N GLY A 31 0.84 9.95 8.73
CA GLY A 31 1.93 9.41 7.94
C GLY A 31 2.13 7.92 8.20
N THR A 32 2.22 7.51 9.47
CA THR A 32 2.38 6.09 9.82
C THR A 32 1.19 5.23 9.42
N GLN A 33 -0.05 5.73 9.55
CA GLN A 33 -1.25 4.98 9.15
C GLN A 33 -1.35 4.84 7.63
N THR A 34 -0.95 5.87 6.88
CA THR A 34 -0.93 5.83 5.41
C THR A 34 0.19 4.93 4.93
N LEU A 35 1.38 5.04 5.53
CA LEU A 35 2.50 4.16 5.24
C LEU A 35 2.19 2.72 5.63
N SER A 36 1.52 2.43 6.74
CA SER A 36 1.15 1.05 7.10
C SER A 36 0.12 0.44 6.16
N LYS A 37 -0.71 1.26 5.51
CA LYS A 37 -1.69 0.80 4.51
C LYS A 37 -1.03 0.53 3.15
N THR A 38 -0.04 1.33 2.77
CA THR A 38 0.67 1.19 1.49
C THR A 38 1.86 0.21 1.60
N TYR A 39 2.50 0.13 2.76
CA TYR A 39 3.59 -0.78 3.07
C TYR A 39 3.03 -2.11 3.57
N LYS A 40 2.69 -2.99 2.63
CA LYS A 40 2.60 -4.42 2.91
C LYS A 40 4.04 -4.93 2.92
N LYS A 41 4.56 -5.35 4.08
CA LYS A 41 5.88 -5.99 4.20
C LYS A 41 5.94 -7.14 3.18
N ILE A 42 6.66 -6.95 2.08
CA ILE A 42 6.98 -8.00 1.12
C ILE A 42 7.96 -8.92 1.87
N GLY A 43 7.46 -9.95 2.55
CA GLY A 43 8.37 -10.83 3.27
C GLY A 43 7.79 -11.91 4.17
N GLU A 44 6.49 -11.91 4.48
CA GLU A 44 5.95 -12.92 5.44
C GLU A 44 4.72 -13.69 4.98
N GLU A 45 4.32 -13.56 3.72
CA GLU A 45 3.43 -14.55 3.10
C GLU A 45 4.00 -14.98 1.77
N THR A 46 5.21 -15.53 1.83
CA THR A 46 5.64 -16.42 0.77
C THR A 46 5.12 -17.81 1.12
N ASN A 47 3.83 -18.04 0.92
CA ASN A 47 3.44 -19.31 0.32
C ASN A 47 4.06 -19.29 -1.08
N VAL A 48 5.40 -19.42 -1.15
CA VAL A 48 6.09 -19.74 -2.39
C VAL A 48 5.44 -21.05 -2.76
N ILE A 49 4.63 -21.04 -3.81
CA ILE A 49 4.42 -22.27 -4.56
C ILE A 49 5.83 -22.63 -4.99
N GLU A 50 6.48 -23.53 -4.25
CA GLU A 50 7.74 -24.09 -4.67
C GLU A 50 7.43 -24.79 -6.00
N ALA A 51 7.66 -24.07 -7.10
CA ALA A 51 7.56 -24.62 -8.43
C ALA A 51 8.75 -25.58 -8.58
N THR A 52 8.63 -26.74 -7.96
CA THR A 52 9.56 -27.87 -8.09
C THR A 52 9.33 -28.59 -9.40
N GLU A 53 8.13 -28.49 -9.96
CA GLU A 53 7.71 -29.10 -11.22
C GLU A 53 7.33 -28.03 -12.28
N PRO A 54 7.36 -28.37 -13.58
CA PRO A 54 6.91 -27.47 -14.64
C PRO A 54 5.44 -27.06 -14.46
N LEU A 55 5.17 -25.76 -14.54
CA LEU A 55 3.84 -25.15 -14.37
C LEU A 55 3.45 -24.38 -15.62
N THR A 56 2.18 -24.46 -16.01
CA THR A 56 1.60 -23.62 -17.05
C THR A 56 0.53 -22.72 -16.45
N ILE A 57 0.69 -21.41 -16.62
CA ILE A 57 -0.22 -20.37 -16.13
C ILE A 57 -0.91 -19.74 -17.34
N LEU A 58 -2.25 -19.78 -17.35
CA LEU A 58 -3.04 -18.99 -18.28
C LEU A 58 -3.29 -17.61 -17.68
N LEU A 59 -2.66 -16.60 -18.26
CA LEU A 59 -2.90 -15.20 -17.91
C LEU A 59 -3.96 -14.64 -18.86
N MET A 60 -5.06 -14.14 -18.31
CA MET A 60 -6.13 -13.53 -19.08
C MET A 60 -6.31 -12.08 -18.68
N GLY A 61 -6.21 -11.17 -19.65
CA GLY A 61 -6.65 -9.79 -19.52
C GLY A 61 -8.12 -9.73 -19.95
N VAL A 62 -9.00 -9.39 -19.02
CA VAL A 62 -10.44 -9.31 -19.25
C VAL A 62 -10.89 -7.85 -19.19
N ASP A 63 -11.51 -7.34 -20.25
CA ASP A 63 -12.25 -6.09 -20.24
C ASP A 63 -13.62 -6.31 -19.62
N THR A 64 -13.73 -5.92 -18.35
CA THR A 64 -14.94 -6.04 -17.55
C THR A 64 -15.94 -4.91 -17.80
N GLY A 65 -15.64 -3.94 -18.67
CA GLY A 65 -16.53 -2.82 -18.99
C GLY A 65 -16.88 -1.93 -17.77
N ASN A 66 -18.08 -1.36 -17.77
CA ASN A 66 -18.51 -0.37 -16.76
C ASN A 66 -19.00 -1.00 -15.44
N VAL A 67 -18.94 -0.22 -14.35
CA VAL A 67 -19.22 -0.56 -12.94
C VAL A 67 -20.65 -1.10 -12.66
N GLU A 68 -21.54 -1.13 -13.66
CA GLU A 68 -22.92 -1.63 -13.51
C GLU A 68 -23.04 -3.16 -13.61
N ARG A 69 -21.95 -3.88 -13.91
CA ARG A 69 -21.96 -5.36 -13.90
C ARG A 69 -21.98 -5.89 -12.47
N THR A 70 -22.83 -6.88 -12.23
CA THR A 70 -22.97 -7.55 -10.93
C THR A 70 -21.77 -8.44 -10.60
N ASP A 71 -21.10 -9.00 -11.61
CA ASP A 71 -19.88 -9.78 -11.44
C ASP A 71 -18.65 -8.95 -11.86
N PRO A 72 -17.70 -8.67 -10.94
CA PRO A 72 -16.51 -7.89 -11.24
C PRO A 72 -15.50 -8.59 -12.16
N TRP A 73 -15.68 -9.87 -12.48
CA TRP A 73 -14.80 -10.66 -13.34
C TRP A 73 -15.43 -11.04 -14.67
N GLU A 74 -16.69 -10.66 -14.91
CA GLU A 74 -17.39 -10.92 -16.17
C GLU A 74 -17.04 -9.85 -17.22
N GLY A 75 -16.40 -10.28 -18.30
CA GLY A 75 -15.88 -9.39 -19.34
C GLY A 75 -15.40 -10.15 -20.58
N ASN A 76 -15.06 -9.41 -21.62
CA ASN A 76 -14.44 -9.99 -22.81
C ASN A 76 -12.93 -10.16 -22.57
N SER A 77 -12.35 -11.30 -22.97
CA SER A 77 -10.90 -11.48 -22.89
C SER A 77 -10.21 -10.72 -24.03
N ASP A 78 -9.53 -9.63 -23.69
CA ASP A 78 -8.75 -8.83 -24.64
C ASP A 78 -7.35 -9.38 -24.84
N SER A 79 -6.86 -10.19 -23.88
CA SER A 79 -5.53 -10.79 -23.95
C SER A 79 -5.50 -12.15 -23.28
N MET A 80 -4.85 -13.12 -23.90
CA MET A 80 -4.58 -14.43 -23.32
C MET A 80 -3.11 -14.78 -23.56
N ILE A 81 -2.36 -15.02 -22.49
CA ILE A 81 -0.95 -15.42 -22.54
C ILE A 81 -0.80 -16.74 -21.81
N LEU A 82 -0.21 -17.72 -22.49
CA LEU A 82 0.04 -19.04 -21.91
C LEU A 82 1.50 -19.14 -21.49
N LEU A 83 1.77 -18.86 -20.22
CA LEU A 83 3.11 -18.89 -19.67
C LEU A 83 3.44 -20.29 -19.15
N THR A 84 4.38 -20.98 -19.79
CA THR A 84 4.94 -22.24 -19.28
C THR A 84 6.30 -21.97 -18.65
N VAL A 85 6.45 -22.29 -17.37
CA VAL A 85 7.71 -22.18 -16.62
C VAL A 85 8.21 -23.58 -16.28
N ASN A 86 9.43 -23.90 -16.67
CA ASN A 86 10.08 -25.16 -16.28
C ASN A 86 11.27 -24.86 -15.35
N PRO A 87 11.15 -25.14 -14.04
CA PRO A 87 12.18 -24.82 -13.05
C PRO A 87 13.44 -25.68 -13.21
N HIS A 88 13.31 -26.92 -13.72
CA HIS A 88 14.46 -27.80 -13.96
C HIS A 88 15.37 -27.29 -15.08
N THR A 89 14.77 -26.78 -16.16
CA THR A 89 15.51 -26.31 -17.34
C THR A 89 15.79 -24.80 -17.32
N LYS A 90 15.23 -24.07 -16.34
CA LYS A 90 15.27 -22.61 -16.23
C LYS A 90 14.81 -21.90 -17.50
N LYS A 91 13.83 -22.49 -18.20
CA LYS A 91 13.24 -21.96 -19.43
C LYS A 91 11.81 -21.50 -19.18
N GLN A 92 11.44 -20.43 -19.85
CA GLN A 92 10.09 -19.88 -19.88
C GLN A 92 9.65 -19.70 -21.33
N ARG A 93 8.37 -20.01 -21.63
CA ARG A 93 7.73 -19.83 -22.93
C ARG A 93 6.41 -19.10 -22.71
N CYS A 94 6.19 -18.03 -23.47
CA CYS A 94 4.98 -17.21 -23.46
C CYS A 94 4.26 -17.31 -24.79
#